data_AF-A0A978V721-F1
#
_entry.id   AF-A0A978V721-F1
#
_cell.length_a   1.000
_cell.length_b   1.000
_cell.length_c   1.000
_cell.angle_alpha   90.00
_cell.angle_beta   90.00
_cell.angle_gamma   90.00
#
_symmetry.space_group_name_H-M   'P 1'
#
loop_
_entity.id
_entity.type
_entity.pdbx_description
1 polymer ?
#
loop_
_entity_poly.entity_id
_entity_poly.type
_entity_poly.pdbx_seq_one_letter_code
_entity_poly.pdbx_strand_id
1 'polypeptide(L)'
;MADQRVFTLSQVAQHKSKKDCWFVINGRVLDVTKFLEEHPGGEEVLLESAGKDATKDFEDIGHSKAAKHLLLKYQVGVLQGYKIQDVDDKDDASFKETKNKEMSAFVIKDDASPKFAAFLEFFVPLLVAGSYFGYRCLTNVY
;
A
#
# COMPACT_ATOMS: atom_id res chain seq x y z
N MET A 1 -26.22 1.60 -8.31
CA MET A 1 -26.00 0.34 -7.57
C MET A 1 -24.89 -0.42 -8.27
N ALA A 2 -23.66 -0.32 -7.78
CA ALA A 2 -22.57 -1.13 -8.31
C ALA A 2 -22.84 -2.59 -7.94
N ASP A 3 -22.74 -3.50 -8.91
CA ASP A 3 -22.80 -4.94 -8.71
C ASP A 3 -21.65 -5.35 -7.76
N GLN A 4 -21.95 -5.43 -6.46
CA GLN A 4 -20.96 -5.85 -5.47
C GLN A 4 -20.84 -7.37 -5.52
N ARG A 5 -19.67 -7.85 -5.96
CA ARG A 5 -19.36 -9.28 -5.95
C ARG A 5 -19.32 -9.78 -4.51
N VAL A 6 -19.99 -10.90 -4.28
CA VAL A 6 -20.01 -11.57 -2.98
C VAL A 6 -18.95 -12.66 -2.98
N PHE A 7 -18.11 -12.65 -1.96
CA PHE A 7 -17.01 -13.61 -1.79
C PHE A 7 -17.18 -14.39 -0.48
N THR A 8 -16.70 -15.63 -0.46
CA THR A 8 -16.61 -16.45 0.76
C THR A 8 -15.25 -16.31 1.41
N LEU A 9 -15.16 -16.56 2.72
CA LEU A 9 -13.85 -16.64 3.41
C LEU A 9 -12.95 -17.68 2.76
N SER A 10 -13.50 -18.80 2.29
CA SER A 10 -12.74 -19.84 1.60
C SER A 10 -12.15 -19.38 0.27
N GLN A 11 -12.80 -18.45 -0.44
CA GLN A 11 -12.22 -17.82 -1.64
C GLN A 11 -11.12 -16.86 -1.24
N VAL A 12 -11.38 -15.96 -0.29
CA VAL A 12 -10.38 -14.98 0.19
C VAL A 12 -9.12 -15.70 0.70
N ALA A 13 -9.26 -16.83 1.40
CA ALA A 13 -8.15 -17.64 1.92
C ALA A 13 -7.19 -18.19 0.85
N GLN A 14 -7.61 -18.25 -0.41
CA GLN A 14 -6.74 -18.67 -1.51
C GLN A 14 -5.77 -17.56 -1.93
N HIS A 15 -6.13 -16.29 -1.68
CA HIS A 15 -5.40 -15.09 -2.05
C HIS A 15 -4.45 -14.63 -0.93
N LYS A 16 -3.40 -15.44 -0.69
CA LYS A 16 -2.41 -15.24 0.38
C LYS A 16 -0.98 -14.94 -0.10
N SER A 17 -0.82 -14.57 -1.37
CA SER A 17 0.50 -14.41 -2.00
C SER A 17 0.86 -12.93 -2.13
N LYS A 18 2.16 -12.60 -2.23
CA LYS A 18 2.62 -11.22 -2.50
C LYS A 18 2.03 -10.61 -3.77
N LYS A 19 1.70 -11.45 -4.76
CA LYS A 19 1.13 -11.01 -6.05
C LYS A 19 -0.39 -11.10 -6.09
N ASP A 20 -1.01 -11.50 -5.00
CA ASP A 20 -2.42 -11.83 -4.90
C ASP A 20 -2.79 -11.90 -3.41
N CYS A 21 -2.90 -10.73 -2.79
CA CYS A 21 -3.06 -10.55 -1.35
C CYS A 21 -4.40 -9.90 -1.04
N TRP A 22 -5.34 -10.71 -0.57
CA TRP A 22 -6.67 -10.23 -0.21
C TRP A 22 -6.95 -10.48 1.26
N PHE A 23 -7.76 -9.62 1.85
CA PHE A 23 -8.24 -9.81 3.22
C PHE A 23 -9.61 -9.16 3.39
N VAL A 24 -10.20 -9.38 4.57
CA VAL A 24 -11.50 -8.82 4.92
C VAL A 24 -11.34 -7.79 6.02
N ILE A 25 -11.92 -6.60 5.83
CA ILE A 25 -12.06 -5.58 6.88
C ILE A 25 -13.52 -5.16 6.93
N ASN A 26 -14.15 -5.27 8.10
CA ASN A 26 -15.56 -4.93 8.31
C ASN A 26 -16.48 -5.55 7.23
N GLY A 27 -16.24 -6.82 6.91
CA GLY A 27 -16.98 -7.57 5.89
C GLY A 27 -16.79 -7.07 4.44
N ARG A 28 -15.89 -6.13 4.18
CA ARG A 28 -15.46 -5.74 2.83
C ARG A 28 -14.28 -6.60 2.42
N VAL A 29 -14.31 -7.12 1.20
CA VAL A 29 -13.17 -7.86 0.62
C VAL A 29 -12.31 -6.89 -0.17
N LEU A 30 -11.03 -6.85 0.17
CA LEU A 30 -10.07 -5.87 -0.35
C LEU A 30 -8.93 -6.59 -1.06
N ASP A 31 -8.53 -6.07 -2.21
CA ASP A 31 -7.32 -6.49 -2.93
C ASP A 31 -6.22 -5.44 -2.75
N VAL A 32 -5.28 -5.73 -1.86
CA VAL A 32 -4.17 -4.82 -1.55
C VAL A 32 -2.88 -5.17 -2.28
N THR A 33 -2.94 -6.05 -3.28
CA THR A 33 -1.76 -6.53 -4.01
C THR A 33 -0.84 -5.39 -4.47
N LYS A 34 -1.43 -4.29 -4.96
CA LYS A 34 -0.69 -3.11 -5.43
C LYS A 34 -0.24 -2.17 -4.32
N PHE A 35 -0.82 -2.31 -3.13
CA PHE A 35 -0.58 -1.45 -1.99
C PHE A 35 0.43 -2.03 -0.99
N LEU A 36 0.87 -3.28 -1.19
CA LEU A 36 1.84 -3.94 -0.30
C LEU A 36 3.12 -3.11 -0.09
N GLU A 37 3.70 -2.59 -1.18
CA GLU A 37 4.94 -1.79 -1.13
C GLU A 37 4.70 -0.33 -0.71
N GLU A 38 3.46 0.17 -0.88
CA GLU A 38 3.07 1.53 -0.50
C GLU A 38 2.59 1.63 0.96
N HIS A 39 2.44 0.49 1.64
CA HIS A 39 1.95 0.44 3.01
C HIS A 39 3.01 0.94 4.00
N PRO A 40 2.75 2.04 4.77
CA PRO A 40 3.72 2.60 5.70
C PRO A 40 4.13 1.64 6.83
N GLY A 41 3.30 0.64 7.14
CA GLY A 41 3.58 -0.41 8.13
C GLY A 41 4.32 -1.63 7.58
N GLY A 42 4.72 -1.61 6.30
CA GLY A 42 5.39 -2.72 5.61
C GLY A 42 4.44 -3.74 5.00
N GLU A 43 4.96 -4.52 4.04
CA GLU A 43 4.19 -5.57 3.36
C GLU A 43 3.95 -6.82 4.24
N GLU A 44 4.84 -7.06 5.21
CA GLU A 44 4.85 -8.24 6.07
C GLU A 44 3.58 -8.38 6.90
N VAL A 45 3.09 -7.29 7.49
CA VAL A 45 1.87 -7.28 8.31
C VAL A 45 0.61 -7.53 7.47
N LEU A 46 0.61 -7.08 6.21
CA LEU A 46 -0.48 -7.34 5.26
C LEU A 46 -0.47 -8.79 4.80
N LEU A 47 0.72 -9.35 4.56
CA LEU A 47 0.88 -10.76 4.20
C LEU A 47 0.49 -11.71 5.32
N GLU A 48 0.86 -11.39 6.56
CA GLU A 48 0.45 -12.19 7.72
C GLU A 48 -1.06 -12.22 7.85
N SER A 49 -1.72 -11.11 7.50
CA SER A 49 -3.18 -10.92 7.52
C SER A 49 -3.89 -11.40 6.25
N ALA A 50 -3.15 -11.86 5.25
CA ALA A 50 -3.70 -12.26 3.97
C ALA A 50 -4.55 -13.54 4.10
N GLY A 51 -5.67 -13.57 3.38
CA GLY A 51 -6.59 -14.69 3.35
C GLY A 51 -7.52 -14.82 4.56
N LYS A 52 -7.52 -13.85 5.48
CA LYS A 52 -8.35 -13.88 6.69
C LYS A 52 -9.01 -12.53 6.97
N ASP A 53 -9.83 -12.49 8.01
CA ASP A 53 -10.42 -11.26 8.51
C ASP A 53 -9.40 -10.52 9.37
N ALA A 54 -9.00 -9.34 8.90
CA ALA A 54 -8.02 -8.46 9.52
C ALA A 54 -8.71 -7.25 10.17
N THR A 55 -10.02 -7.32 10.41
CA THR A 55 -10.80 -6.21 10.97
C THR A 55 -10.26 -5.82 12.34
N LYS A 56 -10.03 -6.82 13.19
CA LYS A 56 -9.54 -6.61 14.55
C LYS A 56 -8.17 -5.94 14.55
N ASP A 57 -7.22 -6.44 13.75
CA ASP A 57 -5.87 -5.88 13.67
C ASP A 57 -5.90 -4.45 13.12
N PHE A 58 -6.73 -4.20 12.11
CA PHE A 58 -6.88 -2.86 11.52
C PHE A 58 -7.46 -1.84 12.51
N GLU A 59 -8.43 -2.26 13.34
CA GLU A 59 -9.04 -1.42 14.38
C GLU A 59 -8.11 -1.17 15.57
N ASP A 60 -7.37 -2.19 16.01
CA ASP A 60 -6.42 -2.11 17.13
C ASP A 60 -5.27 -1.13 16.84
N ILE A 61 -4.79 -1.11 15.59
CA ILE A 61 -3.75 -0.17 15.13
C ILE A 61 -4.26 1.28 15.10
N GLY A 62 -5.57 1.50 14.91
CA GLY A 62 -6.17 2.83 14.93
C GLY A 62 -5.88 3.68 13.67
N HIS A 63 -6.07 3.10 12.49
CA HIS A 63 -5.86 3.80 11.21
C HIS A 63 -6.70 5.10 11.07
N SER A 64 -6.09 6.12 10.45
CA SER A 64 -6.74 7.43 10.20
C SER A 64 -7.94 7.32 9.26
N LYS A 65 -8.83 8.34 9.28
CA LYS A 65 -9.99 8.39 8.38
C LYS A 65 -9.60 8.35 6.90
N ALA A 66 -8.47 8.97 6.54
CA ALA A 66 -7.95 8.94 5.18
C ALA A 66 -7.53 7.52 4.74
N ALA A 67 -6.91 6.74 5.64
CA ALA A 67 -6.56 5.35 5.36
C ALA A 67 -7.82 4.48 5.18
N LYS A 68 -8.84 4.69 6.01
CA LYS A 68 -10.16 4.03 5.86
C LYS A 68 -10.82 4.35 4.52
N HIS A 69 -10.68 5.59 4.04
CA HIS A 69 -11.18 5.96 2.72
C HIS A 69 -10.38 5.31 1.59
N LEU A 70 -9.06 5.24 1.74
CA LEU A 70 -8.17 4.57 0.78
C LEU A 70 -8.50 3.08 0.64
N LEU A 71 -8.90 2.40 1.71
CA LEU A 71 -9.40 1.02 1.65
C LEU A 71 -10.56 0.87 0.64
N LEU A 72 -11.50 1.82 0.58
CA LEU A 72 -12.65 1.73 -0.33
C LEU A 72 -12.23 1.69 -1.80
N LYS A 73 -11.08 2.28 -2.15
CA LYS A 73 -10.51 2.24 -3.51
C LYS A 73 -10.06 0.83 -3.92
N TYR A 74 -9.65 0.02 -2.96
CA TYR A 74 -9.16 -1.35 -3.16
C TYR A 74 -10.24 -2.41 -2.87
N GLN A 75 -11.48 -1.99 -2.59
CA GLN A 75 -12.58 -2.92 -2.36
C GLN A 75 -12.96 -3.61 -3.68
N VAL A 76 -12.91 -4.94 -3.68
CA VAL A 76 -13.34 -5.79 -4.81
C VAL A 76 -14.73 -6.38 -4.61
N GLY A 77 -15.20 -6.44 -3.36
CA GLY A 77 -16.50 -7.00 -3.04
C GLY A 77 -16.83 -7.01 -1.56
N VAL A 78 -17.79 -7.86 -1.19
CA VAL A 78 -18.28 -8.03 0.18
C VAL A 78 -18.31 -9.50 0.58
N LEU A 79 -18.17 -9.77 1.88
CA LEU A 79 -18.20 -11.13 2.39
C LEU A 79 -19.64 -11.67 2.41
N GLN A 80 -19.81 -12.95 2.06
CA GLN A 80 -21.10 -13.63 2.08
C GLN A 80 -21.73 -13.57 3.47
N GLY A 81 -22.97 -13.07 3.54
CA GLY A 81 -23.71 -12.94 4.79
C GLY A 81 -23.44 -11.64 5.57
N TYR A 82 -22.53 -10.79 5.09
CA TYR A 82 -22.29 -9.49 5.70
C TYR A 82 -23.10 -8.41 4.99
N LYS A 83 -24.06 -7.80 5.70
CA LYS A 83 -24.68 -6.55 5.25
C LYS A 83 -23.84 -5.41 5.78
N ILE A 84 -23.04 -4.82 4.91
CA ILE A 84 -22.40 -3.55 5.20
C ILE A 84 -23.53 -2.56 5.46
N GLN A 85 -23.62 -2.08 6.70
CA GLN A 85 -24.44 -0.92 6.98
C GLN A 85 -23.68 0.25 6.36
N ASP A 86 -24.14 0.70 5.19
CA ASP A 86 -23.74 1.98 4.64
C ASP A 86 -23.97 2.99 5.76
N VAL A 87 -22.89 3.53 6.31
CA VAL A 87 -22.97 4.61 7.29
C VAL A 87 -23.59 5.76 6.52
N ASP A 88 -24.86 6.04 6.81
CA ASP A 88 -25.69 7.05 6.18
C ASP A 88 -24.88 8.26 5.71
N ASP A 89 -25.01 8.55 4.41
CA ASP A 89 -24.47 9.69 3.70
C ASP A 89 -24.90 11.03 4.31
N LYS A 90 -24.26 11.49 5.39
CA LYS A 90 -24.14 12.91 5.74
C LYS A 90 -22.77 13.14 6.39
N ASP A 91 -22.03 14.10 5.84
CA ASP A 91 -20.78 14.63 6.38
C ASP A 91 -19.49 13.85 6.05
N ASP A 92 -19.17 13.66 4.76
CA ASP A 92 -17.90 14.17 4.16
C ASP A 92 -17.86 13.83 2.66
N ALA A 93 -18.69 14.51 1.88
CA ALA A 93 -18.49 14.62 0.45
C ALA A 93 -17.36 15.63 0.18
N SER A 94 -16.10 15.30 0.49
CA SER A 94 -14.97 16.05 -0.08
C SER A 94 -13.63 15.31 -0.02
N PHE A 95 -13.45 14.31 -0.88
CA PHE A 95 -12.27 14.36 -1.74
C PHE A 95 -12.69 13.99 -3.15
N LYS A 96 -13.00 15.03 -3.93
CA LYS A 96 -13.20 14.91 -5.37
C LYS A 96 -11.93 14.30 -5.95
N GLU A 97 -12.09 13.15 -6.57
CA GLU A 97 -11.21 12.68 -7.61
C GLU A 97 -11.23 13.72 -8.76
N THR A 98 -10.36 14.73 -8.70
CA THR A 98 -10.08 15.60 -9.85
C THR A 98 -9.03 14.92 -10.70
N LYS A 99 -9.50 14.01 -11.56
CA LYS A 99 -8.76 13.58 -12.73
C LYS A 99 -9.18 14.43 -13.94
N ASN A 100 -8.22 15.26 -14.39
CA ASN A 100 -7.91 15.73 -15.76
C ASN A 100 -8.83 16.75 -16.48
N LYS A 101 -8.33 17.98 -16.69
CA LYS A 101 -8.01 18.54 -18.03
C LYS A 101 -7.34 19.94 -18.01
N GLU A 102 -6.21 20.02 -18.72
CA GLU A 102 -5.70 21.12 -19.58
C GLU A 102 -5.37 22.53 -19.04
N MET A 103 -4.07 22.76 -18.88
CA MET A 103 -3.25 23.83 -19.48
C MET A 103 -3.84 25.24 -19.66
N SER A 104 -3.33 26.20 -18.88
CA SER A 104 -3.10 27.57 -19.38
C SER A 104 -1.99 28.27 -18.59
N ALA A 105 -0.88 28.51 -19.30
CA ALA A 105 0.03 29.67 -19.22
C ALA A 105 0.43 30.21 -17.84
N PHE A 106 1.73 30.09 -17.50
CA PHE A 106 2.64 31.24 -17.61
C PHE A 106 4.09 30.78 -17.37
N VAL A 107 4.97 31.25 -18.23
CA VAL A 107 6.40 30.98 -18.27
C VAL A 107 7.09 31.66 -17.08
N ILE A 108 7.88 30.92 -16.31
CA ILE A 108 9.17 31.39 -15.79
C ILE A 108 10.17 30.24 -15.96
N LYS A 109 11.13 30.43 -16.87
CA LYS A 109 12.44 29.76 -16.80
C LYS A 109 13.16 30.31 -15.58
N ASP A 110 13.89 29.48 -14.84
CA ASP A 110 15.35 29.60 -14.71
C ASP A 110 15.93 28.62 -13.69
N ASP A 111 17.12 28.13 -14.08
CA ASP A 111 18.26 27.65 -13.30
C ASP A 111 18.18 26.41 -12.37
N ALA A 112 18.63 25.30 -12.96
CA ALA A 112 19.73 24.46 -12.48
C ALA A 112 20.08 24.50 -10.98
N SER A 113 19.71 23.44 -10.26
CA SER A 113 20.59 22.83 -9.24
C SER A 113 20.03 21.45 -8.84
N PRO A 114 20.69 20.33 -9.20
CA PRO A 114 20.21 19.02 -8.81
C PRO A 114 20.48 18.81 -7.33
N LYS A 115 19.43 18.77 -6.50
CA LYS A 115 19.50 18.29 -5.11
C LYS A 115 19.61 16.75 -5.06
N PHE A 116 20.44 16.17 -5.92
CA PHE A 116 20.73 14.74 -5.94
C PHE A 116 22.05 14.39 -5.21
N ALA A 117 22.82 15.42 -4.81
CA ALA A 117 24.12 15.26 -4.16
C ALA A 117 24.06 14.78 -2.69
N ALA A 118 22.89 14.79 -2.04
CA ALA A 118 22.75 14.33 -0.65
C ALA A 118 22.42 12.83 -0.51
N PHE A 119 22.08 12.14 -1.61
CA PHE A 119 21.70 10.72 -1.57
C PHE A 119 22.89 9.78 -1.84
N LEU A 120 24.05 10.32 -2.24
CA LEU A 120 25.24 9.54 -2.58
C LEU A 120 26.18 9.31 -1.38
N GLU A 121 26.03 10.04 -0.28
CA GLU A 121 26.86 9.87 0.92
C GLU A 121 26.51 8.63 1.76
N PHE A 122 25.32 8.05 1.58
CA PHE A 122 24.94 6.82 2.31
C PHE A 122 25.53 5.55 1.66
N PHE A 123 25.69 5.54 0.34
CA PHE A 123 26.14 4.37 -0.40
C PHE A 123 27.66 4.23 -0.48
N VAL A 124 28.40 5.34 -0.41
CA VAL A 124 29.87 5.35 -0.44
C VAL A 124 30.50 4.53 0.72
N PRO A 125 30.11 4.70 1.99
CA PRO A 125 30.67 3.89 3.07
C PRO A 125 30.28 2.41 2.97
N LEU A 126 29.09 2.09 2.45
CA LEU A 126 28.62 0.71 2.26
C LEU A 126 29.38 0.00 1.12
N LEU A 127 29.68 0.72 0.04
CA LEU A 127 30.43 0.21 -1.10
C LEU A 127 31.91 -0.03 -0.75
N VAL A 128 32.52 0.87 0.02
CA VAL A 128 33.91 0.72 0.49
C VAL A 128 34.02 -0.44 1.49
N ALA A 129 33.07 -0.58 2.43
CA ALA A 129 33.03 -1.69 3.37
C ALA A 129 32.79 -3.05 2.67
N GLY A 130 31.88 -3.10 1.70
CA GLY A 130 31.63 -4.30 0.90
C GLY A 130 32.83 -4.71 0.05
N SER A 131 33.51 -3.76 -0.59
CA SER A 131 34.73 -4.03 -1.36
C SER A 131 35.88 -4.51 -0.47
N TYR A 132 36.04 -3.94 0.73
CA TYR A 132 37.06 -4.37 1.69
C TYR A 132 36.78 -5.78 2.24
N PHE A 133 35.52 -6.12 2.55
CA PHE A 133 35.14 -7.46 3.00
C PHE A 133 35.33 -8.51 1.89
N GLY A 134 34.97 -8.18 0.65
CA GLY A 134 35.23 -9.04 -0.51
C GLY A 134 36.72 -9.26 -0.75
N TYR A 135 37.54 -8.20 -0.69
CA TYR A 135 38.99 -8.31 -0.84
C TYR A 135 39.64 -9.12 0.28
N ARG A 136 39.19 -8.95 1.54
CA ARG A 136 39.64 -9.72 2.71
C ARG A 136 39.25 -11.20 2.62
N CYS A 137 38.06 -11.52 2.10
CA CYS A 137 37.63 -12.91 1.88
C CYS A 137 38.44 -13.60 0.78
N LEU A 138 38.85 -12.88 -0.28
CA LEU A 138 39.69 -13.45 -1.34
C LEU A 138 41.17 -13.58 -0.96
N THR A 139 41.71 -12.69 -0.12
CA THR A 139 43.13 -12.71 0.26
C THR A 139 43.45 -13.59 1.48
N ASN A 140 42.44 -14.05 2.23
CA ASN A 140 42.61 -14.98 3.35
C ASN A 140 42.45 -16.46 2.95
N VAL A 141 42.40 -16.72 1.64
CA VAL A 141 42.54 -18.05 1.01
C VAL A 141 43.82 -18.02 0.18
N TYR A 142 44.96 -17.90 0.84
CA TYR A 142 46.28 -18.35 0.38
C TYR A 142 47.23 -18.48 1.58
#